data_AF-A0A2W4WQJ4-F1
#
_entry.id   AF-A0A2W4WQJ4-F1
#
_cell.length_a   1.000
_cell.length_b   1.000
_cell.length_c   1.000
_cell.angle_alpha   90.00
_cell.angle_beta   90.00
_cell.angle_gamma   90.00
#
_symmetry.space_group_name_H-M   'P 1'
#
loop_
_entity.id
_entity.type
_entity.pdbx_description
1 polymer ?
#
loop_
_entity_poly.entity_id
_entity_poly.type
_entity_poly.pdbx_seq_one_letter_code
_entity_poly.pdbx_strand_id
1 'polypeptide(L)'
;MTTKSVDEKAPGLSLLATGAGLTVTLLAAYIVCWLAYTLSGGVGAFAHNWLNLFSAEPLGSVNQLLEGATYSAISAWFAALVFAPVYNLVARTDRII
;
A
#
# COMPACT_ATOMS: atom_id res chain seq x y z
N MET A 1 43.62 -6.51 19.74
CA MET A 1 42.28 -5.89 19.88
C MET A 1 41.49 -6.30 18.66
N THR A 2 40.68 -7.37 18.76
CA THR A 2 40.01 -8.01 17.62
C THR A 2 38.66 -7.35 17.42
N THR A 3 38.51 -6.50 16.41
CA THR A 3 37.22 -5.93 16.02
C THR A 3 36.36 -7.04 15.44
N LYS A 4 35.37 -7.51 16.22
CA LYS A 4 34.27 -8.32 15.70
C LYS A 4 33.54 -7.44 14.68
N SER A 5 33.70 -7.73 13.38
CA SER A 5 32.78 -7.22 12.37
C SER A 5 31.42 -7.81 12.71
N VAL A 6 30.53 -7.00 13.28
CA VAL A 6 29.12 -7.35 13.38
C VAL A 6 28.64 -7.42 11.94
N ASP A 7 28.42 -8.63 11.46
CA ASP A 7 27.80 -8.91 10.18
C ASP A 7 26.36 -8.37 10.26
N GLU A 8 26.18 -7.06 10.00
CA GLU A 8 24.87 -6.42 9.90
C GLU A 8 24.18 -6.97 8.67
N LYS A 9 23.56 -8.15 8.82
CA LYS A 9 22.63 -8.67 7.85
C LYS A 9 21.56 -7.60 7.62
N ALA A 10 21.59 -6.94 6.45
CA ALA A 10 20.59 -5.93 6.10
C ALA A 10 19.20 -6.49 6.43
N PRO A 11 18.44 -5.81 7.32
CA PRO A 11 17.23 -6.37 7.88
C PRO A 11 16.23 -6.59 6.74
N GLY A 12 15.65 -7.78 6.68
CA GLY A 12 14.56 -8.06 5.73
C GLY A 12 13.39 -7.10 5.97
N LEU A 13 12.49 -6.99 4.99
CA LEU A 13 11.29 -6.17 5.13
C LEU A 13 10.45 -6.65 6.32
N SER A 14 10.17 -5.73 7.24
CA SER A 14 9.27 -5.96 8.37
C SER A 14 7.83 -5.89 7.90
N LEU A 15 7.06 -6.96 8.13
CA LEU A 15 5.63 -7.01 7.76
C LEU A 15 4.84 -5.83 8.33
N LEU A 16 5.09 -5.46 9.60
CA LEU A 16 4.41 -4.35 10.26
C LEU A 16 4.74 -3.01 9.58
N ALA A 17 6.02 -2.77 9.31
CA ALA A 17 6.46 -1.55 8.63
C ALA A 17 5.92 -1.47 7.20
N THR A 18 5.95 -2.58 6.47
CA THR A 18 5.38 -2.69 5.12
C THR A 18 3.87 -2.47 5.13
N GLY A 19 3.13 -3.11 6.03
CA GLY A 19 1.67 -2.95 6.15
C GLY A 19 1.26 -1.53 6.49
N ALA A 20 1.92 -0.91 7.48
CA ALA A 20 1.66 0.48 7.85
C ALA A 20 2.01 1.44 6.70
N GLY A 21 3.18 1.28 6.07
CA GLY A 21 3.61 2.11 4.94
C GLY A 21 2.66 2.00 3.75
N LEU A 22 2.25 0.78 3.38
CA LEU A 22 1.27 0.55 2.32
C LEU A 22 -0.11 1.13 2.68
N THR A 23 -0.53 1.03 3.94
CA THR A 23 -1.81 1.60 4.39
C THR A 23 -1.83 3.11 4.17
N VAL A 24 -0.79 3.82 4.65
CA VAL A 24 -0.67 5.27 4.45
C VAL A 24 -0.62 5.62 2.96
N THR A 25 0.14 4.85 2.18
CA THR A 25 0.29 5.08 0.74
C THR A 25 -1.04 4.93 -0.01
N LEU A 26 -1.77 3.83 0.21
CA LEU A 26 -3.03 3.57 -0.47
C LEU A 26 -4.13 4.54 -0.02
N LEU A 27 -4.20 4.86 1.28
CA LEU A 27 -5.14 5.87 1.78
C LEU A 27 -4.88 7.24 1.17
N ALA A 28 -3.62 7.68 1.13
CA ALA A 28 -3.27 8.97 0.52
C ALA A 28 -3.62 9.01 -0.96
N ALA A 29 -3.27 7.96 -1.73
CA ALA A 29 -3.61 7.85 -3.14
C ALA A 29 -5.14 7.89 -3.35
N TYR A 30 -5.90 7.11 -2.56
CA TYR A 30 -7.36 7.06 -2.66
C TYR A 30 -8.00 8.43 -2.36
N ILE A 31 -7.59 9.09 -1.28
CA ILE A 31 -8.10 10.42 -0.90
C ILE A 31 -7.78 11.45 -1.99
N VAL A 32 -6.57 11.43 -2.55
CA VAL A 32 -6.19 12.34 -3.64
C VAL A 32 -7.02 12.08 -4.89
N CYS A 33 -7.28 10.83 -5.27
CA CYS A 33 -8.15 10.49 -6.38
C CYS A 33 -9.60 10.95 -6.15
N TRP A 34 -10.11 10.76 -4.92
CA TRP A 34 -11.46 11.19 -4.55
C TRP A 34 -11.59 12.72 -4.62
N LEU A 35 -10.62 13.44 -4.07
CA LEU A 35 -10.57 14.91 -4.16
C LEU A 35 -10.47 15.38 -5.60
N ALA A 36 -9.61 14.76 -6.42
CA ALA A 36 -9.47 15.12 -7.82
C ALA A 36 -10.80 14.93 -8.59
N TYR A 37 -11.53 13.84 -8.33
CA TYR A 37 -12.86 13.63 -8.90
C TYR A 37 -13.85 14.72 -8.47
N THR A 38 -13.96 14.96 -7.17
CA THR A 38 -14.94 15.89 -6.60
C THR A 38 -14.66 17.35 -7.00
N LEU A 39 -13.40 17.76 -7.01
CA LEU A 39 -12.99 19.14 -7.33
C LEU A 39 -13.01 19.45 -8.83
N SER A 40 -12.84 18.43 -9.69
CA SER A 40 -12.92 18.61 -11.15
C SER A 40 -14.35 18.61 -11.69
N GLY A 41 -15.36 18.28 -10.87
CA GLY A 41 -16.73 18.07 -11.34
C GLY A 41 -16.90 16.75 -12.11
N GLY A 42 -16.10 15.72 -11.78
CA GLY A 42 -16.21 14.38 -12.35
C GLY A 42 -15.42 14.14 -13.64
N VAL A 43 -14.41 14.97 -13.93
CA VAL A 43 -13.68 14.96 -15.20
C VAL A 43 -12.31 14.30 -15.00
N GLY A 44 -12.27 12.96 -14.86
CA GLY A 44 -11.01 12.25 -14.68
C GLY A 44 -11.11 10.73 -14.80
N ALA A 45 -10.92 10.19 -16.01
CA ALA A 45 -11.03 8.76 -16.29
C ALA A 45 -10.10 7.87 -15.42
N PHE A 46 -8.89 8.35 -15.11
CA PHE A 46 -7.93 7.60 -14.30
C PHE A 46 -8.35 7.52 -12.82
N ALA A 47 -8.90 8.62 -12.26
CA ALA A 47 -9.37 8.64 -10.88
C ALA A 47 -10.54 7.67 -10.67
N HIS A 48 -11.42 7.50 -11.67
CA HIS A 48 -12.57 6.61 -11.57
C HIS A 48 -12.19 5.15 -11.37
N ASN A 49 -11.23 4.64 -12.16
CA ASN A 49 -10.85 3.23 -12.07
C ASN A 49 -10.14 2.91 -10.75
N TRP A 50 -9.36 3.85 -10.22
CA TRP A 50 -8.74 3.67 -8.91
C TRP A 50 -9.78 3.68 -7.77
N LEU A 51 -10.74 4.61 -7.81
CA LEU A 51 -11.80 4.69 -6.80
C LEU A 51 -12.69 3.43 -6.80
N ASN A 52 -13.08 2.97 -7.99
CA ASN A 52 -13.91 1.78 -8.15
C ASN A 52 -13.20 0.47 -7.74
N LEU A 53 -11.88 0.47 -7.58
CA LEU A 53 -11.15 -0.70 -7.09
C LEU A 53 -11.44 -0.99 -5.61
N PHE A 54 -11.75 0.05 -4.84
CA PHE A 54 -11.89 -0.04 -3.39
C PHE A 54 -13.31 0.27 -2.89
N SER A 55 -14.23 0.72 -3.75
CA SER A 55 -15.60 1.07 -3.33
C SER A 55 -16.60 0.77 -4.43
N ALA A 56 -17.80 0.33 -4.03
CA ALA A 56 -18.95 0.14 -4.91
C ALA A 56 -19.99 1.27 -4.77
N GLU A 57 -19.79 2.18 -3.81
CA GLU A 57 -20.66 3.33 -3.59
C GLU A 57 -20.58 4.36 -4.74
N PRO A 58 -21.60 5.21 -4.89
CA PRO A 58 -21.63 6.23 -5.94
C PRO A 58 -20.42 7.18 -5.90
N LEU A 59 -19.86 7.47 -7.08
CA LEU A 59 -18.67 8.31 -7.23
C LEU A 59 -18.87 9.72 -6.62
N GLY A 60 -17.89 10.16 -5.83
CA GLY A 60 -17.90 11.46 -5.14
C GLY A 60 -18.76 11.53 -3.89
N SER A 61 -19.45 10.44 -3.51
CA SER A 61 -20.19 10.40 -2.26
C SER A 61 -19.26 10.28 -1.05
N VAL A 62 -19.75 10.71 0.13
CA VAL A 62 -19.05 10.52 1.41
C VAL A 62 -18.97 9.04 1.77
N ASN A 63 -19.98 8.24 1.43
CA ASN A 63 -19.97 6.80 1.66
C ASN A 63 -18.84 6.14 0.87
N GLN A 64 -18.63 6.53 -0.39
CA GLN A 64 -17.49 6.06 -1.18
C GLN A 64 -16.15 6.39 -0.51
N LEU A 65 -16.02 7.59 0.08
CA LEU A 65 -14.78 7.95 0.78
C LEU A 65 -14.51 7.01 1.95
N LEU A 66 -15.53 6.74 2.77
CA LEU A 66 -15.42 5.87 3.95
C LEU A 66 -15.19 4.40 3.57
N GLU A 67 -15.97 3.89 2.62
CA GLU A 67 -15.87 2.51 2.16
C GLU A 67 -14.51 2.26 1.52
N GLY A 68 -14.09 3.09 0.56
CA GLY A 68 -12.83 2.86 -0.13
C GLY A 68 -11.59 3.18 0.69
N ALA A 69 -11.65 4.08 1.68
CA ALA A 69 -10.60 4.20 2.68
C ALA A 69 -10.44 2.89 3.48
N THR A 70 -11.56 2.31 3.91
CA THR A 70 -11.57 1.05 4.68
C THR A 70 -10.98 -0.10 3.86
N TYR A 71 -11.45 -0.32 2.63
CA TYR A 71 -10.92 -1.39 1.78
C TYR A 71 -9.51 -1.12 1.27
N SER A 72 -9.07 0.14 1.13
CA SER A 72 -7.67 0.48 0.87
C SER A 72 -6.77 -0.01 2.01
N ALA A 73 -7.15 0.23 3.26
CA ALA A 73 -6.40 -0.23 4.42
C ALA A 73 -6.36 -1.77 4.50
N ILE A 74 -7.50 -2.44 4.28
CA ILE A 74 -7.57 -3.91 4.26
C ILE A 74 -6.65 -4.48 3.16
N SER A 75 -6.73 -3.91 1.96
CA SER A 75 -5.93 -4.34 0.80
C SER A 75 -4.43 -4.11 1.02
N ALA A 76 -4.04 -3.02 1.69
CA ALA A 76 -2.65 -2.77 2.06
C ALA A 76 -2.09 -3.88 2.95
N TRP A 77 -2.85 -4.34 3.94
CA TRP A 77 -2.43 -5.43 4.81
C TRP A 77 -2.39 -6.76 4.09
N PHE A 78 -3.36 -7.04 3.21
CA PHE A 78 -3.30 -8.22 2.35
C PHE A 78 -2.05 -8.21 1.46
N ALA A 79 -1.76 -7.09 0.82
CA ALA A 79 -0.56 -6.91 0.00
C ALA A 79 0.73 -7.07 0.84
N ALA A 80 0.78 -6.53 2.05
CA ALA A 80 1.94 -6.66 2.94
C ALA A 80 2.17 -8.11 3.38
N LEU A 81 1.10 -8.83 3.73
CA LEU A 81 1.13 -10.24 4.13
C LEU A 81 1.69 -11.15 3.05
N VAL A 82 1.54 -10.78 1.78
CA VAL A 82 2.10 -11.52 0.64
C VAL A 82 3.49 -10.99 0.27
N PHE A 83 3.63 -9.68 0.09
CA PHE A 83 4.84 -9.06 -0.45
C PHE A 83 6.05 -9.20 0.49
N ALA A 84 5.90 -8.89 1.77
CA ALA A 84 7.02 -8.94 2.72
C ALA A 84 7.67 -10.33 2.82
N PRO A 85 6.94 -11.45 3.02
CA PRO A 85 7.57 -12.77 3.07
C PRO A 85 8.14 -13.20 1.71
N VAL A 86 7.46 -12.92 0.60
CA VAL A 86 7.95 -13.27 -0.74
C VAL A 86 9.24 -12.52 -1.06
N TYR A 87 9.28 -11.20 -0.83
CA TYR A 87 10.48 -10.40 -0.99
C TYR A 87 11.64 -10.95 -0.15
N ASN A 88 11.37 -11.25 1.12
CA ASN A 88 12.38 -11.80 2.02
C ASN A 88 12.86 -13.20 1.62
N LEU A 89 12.02 -14.02 0.97
CA LEU A 89 12.40 -15.32 0.44
C LEU A 89 13.34 -15.14 -0.76
N VAL A 90 12.95 -14.33 -1.75
CA VAL A 90 13.75 -14.08 -2.97
C VAL A 90 15.08 -13.44 -2.62
N ALA A 91 15.07 -12.40 -1.78
CA ALA A 91 16.29 -11.69 -1.36
C ALA A 91 17.26 -12.56 -0.54
N ARG A 92 16.79 -13.69 0.03
CA ARG A 92 17.67 -14.68 0.66
C ARG A 92 18.27 -15.63 -0.37
N THR A 93 17.52 -16.04 -1.38
CA THR A 93 18.01 -16.90 -2.47
C THR A 93 19.15 -16.23 -3.24
N ASP A 94 19.05 -14.92 -3.51
CA ASP A 94 20.11 -14.15 -4.18
C ASP A 94 21.43 -14.07 -3.39
N ARG A 95 21.45 -14.45 -2.11
CA ARG A 95 22.67 -14.50 -1.29
C ARG A 95 23.33 -15.88 -1.25
N ILE A 96 22.71 -16.90 -1.85
CA ILE A 96 23.20 -18.29 -1.85
C ILE A 96 23.88 -18.63 -3.18
N ILE A 97 23.57 -17.90 -4.26
CA ILE A 97 24.17 -18.02 -5.60
C ILE A 97 25.31 -17.00 -5.72
#